data_AF-A0A1G1YHZ6-F1
#
_entry.id   AF-A0A1G1YHZ6-F1
#
_cell.length_a   1.000
_cell.length_b   1.000
_cell.length_c   1.000
_cell.angle_alpha   90.00
_cell.angle_beta   90.00
_cell.angle_gamma   90.00
#
_symmetry.space_group_name_H-M   'P 1'
#
loop_
_entity.id
_entity.type
_entity.pdbx_description
1 polymer ?
#
loop_
_entity_poly.entity_id
_entity_poly.type
_entity_poly.pdbx_seq_one_letter_code
_entity_poly.pdbx_strand_id
1 'polypeptide(L)'
;MYIFGIISFLFWPVVIIGLIVFFAKRKHKKSRPAQDKEWYLQLALCKEDAVSQLFLLLAFFFLGITLLAFNKDFGDPLSWRTILAIASLAGLIGAYYFKTIYVLAFSLVGLTSWWGAQANFWLDGKNIKTSAIFAGLAFLALMFYALGYLHEKQTKFKRFALVYLILGIITVTGSLFFFSTQPGLGVMGEMTKGGSFFGSWQLTLSLFIFLITLIGANLYAVAQKLISPFELMAALILAGLFSLTALLPEQKMFFQTGNFYSGGGLSETGVFWALIYNLAIFFELLGLLFSGYLRRETWLINLGALFLFLLIIVKYFDWFFTFFDKSIFFIGAGILLFVVGWFMEKGRKYMISNIKEQAQQISQPHDK
;
A
#
# COMPACT_ATOMS: atom_id res chain seq x y z
N MET A 1 -14.49 21.04 -11.45
CA MET A 1 -13.22 20.32 -11.70
C MET A 1 -12.21 20.45 -10.56
N TYR A 2 -12.01 21.65 -9.96
CA TYR A 2 -11.17 21.81 -8.75
C TYR A 2 -11.56 20.92 -7.55
N ILE A 3 -12.87 20.68 -7.38
CA ILE A 3 -13.41 19.84 -6.30
C ILE A 3 -12.90 18.38 -6.40
N PHE A 4 -12.65 17.88 -7.61
CA PHE A 4 -12.21 16.50 -7.82
C PHE A 4 -10.73 16.28 -7.42
N GLY A 5 -9.88 17.27 -7.68
CA GLY A 5 -8.51 17.29 -7.17
C GLY A 5 -8.47 17.41 -5.65
N ILE A 6 -9.39 18.18 -5.05
CA ILE A 6 -9.52 18.31 -3.59
C ILE A 6 -9.99 16.99 -2.96
N ILE A 7 -10.95 16.27 -3.56
CA ILE A 7 -11.42 14.97 -3.04
C ILE A 7 -10.33 13.89 -3.17
N SER A 8 -9.60 13.85 -4.29
CA SER A 8 -8.45 12.96 -4.47
C SER A 8 -7.32 13.27 -3.47
N PHE A 9 -7.09 14.56 -3.17
CA PHE A 9 -6.13 14.98 -2.15
C PHE A 9 -6.61 14.65 -0.72
N LEU A 10 -7.91 14.78 -0.43
CA LEU A 10 -8.50 14.46 0.88
C LEU A 10 -8.67 12.96 1.12
N PHE A 11 -8.65 12.13 0.07
CA PHE A 11 -8.74 10.67 0.18
C PHE A 11 -7.65 10.10 1.09
N TRP A 12 -6.39 10.51 0.88
CA TRP A 12 -5.26 10.01 1.67
C TRP A 12 -5.33 10.39 3.15
N PRO A 13 -5.59 11.66 3.53
CA PRO A 13 -5.87 12.03 4.92
C PRO A 13 -7.03 11.24 5.54
N VAL A 14 -8.13 11.03 4.82
CA VAL A 14 -9.29 10.28 5.35
C VAL A 14 -8.96 8.81 5.57
N VAL A 15 -8.21 8.18 4.67
CA VAL A 15 -7.71 6.79 4.83
C VAL A 15 -6.77 6.70 6.03
N ILE A 16 -5.83 7.64 6.15
CA ILE A 16 -4.87 7.69 7.26
C ILE A 16 -5.62 7.89 8.59
N ILE A 17 -6.55 8.85 8.66
CA ILE A 17 -7.37 9.11 9.85
C ILE A 17 -8.26 7.90 10.17
N GLY A 18 -8.88 7.29 9.16
CA GLY A 18 -9.71 6.10 9.31
C GLY A 18 -8.93 4.91 9.88
N LEU A 19 -7.71 4.68 9.39
CA LEU A 19 -6.79 3.68 9.94
C LEU A 19 -6.41 4.02 11.38
N ILE A 20 -6.02 5.27 11.67
CA ILE A 20 -5.69 5.72 13.03
C ILE A 20 -6.86 5.50 13.99
N VAL A 21 -8.08 5.91 13.61
CA VAL A 21 -9.29 5.73 14.42
C VAL A 21 -9.63 4.25 14.60
N PHE A 22 -9.50 3.44 13.55
CA PHE A 22 -9.73 1.99 13.63
C PHE A 22 -8.79 1.32 14.65
N PHE A 23 -7.49 1.63 14.60
CA PHE A 23 -6.52 1.12 15.56
C PHE A 23 -6.71 1.71 16.97
N ALA A 24 -7.09 2.98 17.09
CA ALA A 24 -7.33 3.63 18.37
C ALA A 24 -8.59 3.09 19.08
N LYS A 25 -9.69 2.89 18.37
CA LYS A 25 -10.97 2.44 18.94
C LYS A 25 -10.90 0.98 19.42
N ARG A 26 -10.05 0.15 18.80
CA ARG A 26 -9.78 -1.23 19.24
C ARG A 26 -9.10 -1.31 20.61
N LYS A 27 -8.36 -0.26 21.01
CA LYS A 27 -7.65 -0.17 22.30
C LYS A 27 -8.58 -0.17 23.52
N HIS A 28 -9.87 0.10 23.36
CA HIS A 28 -10.82 0.19 24.47
C HIS A 28 -11.41 -1.14 24.96
N LYS A 29 -11.11 -2.27 24.30
CA LYS A 29 -11.56 -3.57 24.78
C LYS A 29 -10.63 -4.04 25.91
N LYS A 30 -11.10 -3.91 27.16
CA LYS A 30 -10.45 -4.40 28.40
C LYS A 30 -10.32 -5.94 28.39
N SER A 31 -9.49 -6.49 27.53
CA SER A 31 -9.07 -7.90 27.60
C SER A 31 -7.67 -7.96 28.18
N ARG A 32 -7.41 -8.92 29.07
CA ARG A 32 -6.07 -9.16 29.61
C ARG A 32 -5.14 -9.53 28.43
N PRO A 33 -4.04 -8.79 28.19
CA PRO A 33 -3.25 -8.92 26.96
C PRO A 33 -2.61 -10.31 26.76
N ALA A 34 -2.43 -11.09 27.84
CA ALA A 34 -1.83 -12.42 27.78
C ALA A 34 -2.75 -13.51 27.18
N GLN A 35 -4.07 -13.29 27.12
CA GLN A 35 -5.02 -14.26 26.56
C GLN A 35 -5.57 -13.85 25.18
N ASP A 36 -5.18 -12.68 24.66
CA ASP A 36 -5.65 -12.21 23.36
C ASP A 36 -4.80 -12.80 22.23
N LYS A 37 -5.40 -13.68 21.42
CA LYS A 37 -4.77 -14.26 20.21
C LYS A 37 -4.27 -13.16 19.24
N GLU A 38 -4.79 -11.95 19.34
CA GLU A 38 -4.50 -10.81 18.46
C GLU A 38 -3.57 -9.74 19.09
N TRP A 39 -2.82 -10.06 20.17
CA TRP A 39 -1.93 -9.10 20.84
C TRP A 39 -0.95 -8.39 19.88
N TYR A 40 -0.51 -9.08 18.83
CA TYR A 40 0.43 -8.57 17.83
C TYR A 40 -0.15 -7.46 16.95
N LEU A 41 -1.47 -7.29 16.93
CA LEU A 41 -2.15 -6.18 16.24
C LEU A 41 -1.99 -4.85 16.99
N GLN A 42 -1.53 -4.88 18.25
CA GLN A 42 -1.33 -3.68 19.05
C GLN A 42 -0.01 -2.99 18.68
N LEU A 43 -0.13 -1.75 18.21
CA LEU A 43 1.03 -0.90 17.88
C LEU A 43 1.90 -0.63 19.11
N ALA A 44 1.31 -0.55 20.30
CA ALA A 44 2.02 -0.44 21.58
C ALA A 44 1.31 -1.28 22.65
N LEU A 45 2.09 -1.98 23.48
CA LEU A 45 1.58 -2.89 24.52
C LEU A 45 1.04 -2.13 25.74
N CYS A 46 1.67 -1.00 26.07
CA CYS A 46 1.26 -0.11 27.14
C CYS A 46 1.46 1.36 26.73
N LYS A 47 1.04 2.30 27.59
CA LYS A 47 1.20 3.75 27.31
C LYS A 47 2.67 4.13 27.33
N GLU A 48 3.42 3.52 28.24
CA GLU A 48 4.86 3.70 28.44
C GLU A 48 5.64 3.21 27.21
N ASP A 49 5.26 2.05 26.65
CA ASP A 49 5.81 1.52 25.39
C ASP A 49 5.54 2.50 24.23
N ALA A 50 4.32 3.03 24.11
CA ALA A 50 3.98 4.00 23.06
C ALA A 50 4.83 5.27 23.15
N VAL A 51 4.98 5.82 24.37
CA VAL A 51 5.78 7.02 24.62
C VAL A 51 7.27 6.75 24.36
N SER A 52 7.79 5.60 24.79
CA SER A 52 9.17 5.18 24.53
C SER A 52 9.46 5.05 23.03
N GLN A 53 8.58 4.38 22.28
CA GLN A 53 8.71 4.27 20.82
C GLN A 53 8.62 5.62 20.12
N LEU A 54 7.78 6.54 20.62
CA LEU A 54 7.67 7.89 20.08
C LEU A 54 8.95 8.71 20.33
N PHE A 55 9.51 8.66 21.54
CA PHE A 55 10.78 9.33 21.84
C PHE A 55 11.92 8.76 21.00
N LEU A 56 11.96 7.45 20.80
CA LEU A 56 12.97 6.83 19.95
C LEU A 56 12.80 7.27 18.48
N LEU A 57 11.57 7.32 17.98
CA LEU A 57 11.29 7.85 16.63
C LEU A 57 11.75 9.31 16.50
N LEU A 58 11.42 10.16 17.47
CA LEU A 58 11.85 11.55 17.50
C LEU A 58 13.37 11.67 17.52
N ALA A 59 14.07 10.82 18.29
CA ALA A 59 15.52 10.78 18.30
C ALA A 59 16.11 10.47 16.91
N PHE A 60 15.53 9.52 16.16
CA PHE A 60 15.96 9.23 14.79
C PHE A 60 15.65 10.36 13.80
N PHE A 61 14.52 11.07 13.96
CA PHE A 61 14.25 12.26 13.16
C PHE A 61 15.22 13.39 13.46
N PHE A 62 15.51 13.65 14.75
CA PHE A 62 16.52 14.64 15.12
C PHE A 62 17.90 14.26 14.63
N LEU A 63 18.27 12.97 14.63
CA LEU A 63 19.50 12.50 14.00
C LEU A 63 19.54 12.86 12.50
N GLY A 64 18.46 12.61 11.76
CA GLY A 64 18.38 12.99 10.34
C GLY A 64 18.50 14.51 10.11
N ILE A 65 17.79 15.32 10.90
CA ILE A 65 17.86 16.79 10.83
C ILE A 65 19.25 17.29 11.20
N THR A 66 19.86 16.70 12.22
CA THR A 66 21.20 17.05 12.70
C THR A 66 22.23 16.74 11.61
N LEU A 67 22.16 15.56 10.98
CA LEU A 67 23.02 15.22 9.84
C LEU A 67 22.85 16.20 8.67
N LEU A 68 21.62 16.66 8.37
CA LEU A 68 21.37 17.69 7.36
C LEU A 68 22.00 19.04 7.73
N ALA A 69 21.86 19.47 8.99
CA ALA A 69 22.43 20.72 9.48
C ALA A 69 23.97 20.68 9.43
N PHE A 70 24.58 19.61 9.95
CA PHE A 70 26.02 19.41 9.88
C PHE A 70 26.52 19.36 8.43
N ASN A 71 25.80 18.66 7.54
CA ASN A 71 26.16 18.63 6.12
C ASN A 71 26.21 20.04 5.51
N LYS A 72 25.21 20.87 5.82
CA LYS A 72 25.16 22.26 5.37
C LYS A 72 26.32 23.08 5.91
N ASP A 73 26.65 22.94 7.20
CA ASP A 73 27.74 23.68 7.85
C ASP A 73 29.12 23.30 7.27
N PHE A 74 29.28 22.08 6.77
CA PHE A 74 30.49 21.62 6.08
C PHE A 74 30.52 21.90 4.57
N GLY A 75 29.57 22.67 4.03
CA GLY A 75 29.52 23.02 2.61
C GLY A 75 28.90 21.94 1.71
N ASP A 76 27.94 21.18 2.23
CA ASP A 76 27.16 20.16 1.54
C ASP A 76 27.95 19.03 0.85
N PRO A 77 28.88 18.34 1.56
CA PRO A 77 29.66 17.25 0.98
C PRO A 77 28.82 16.02 0.58
N LEU A 78 27.69 15.79 1.27
CA LEU A 78 26.75 14.71 0.96
C LEU A 78 25.46 15.26 0.36
N SER A 79 24.87 14.51 -0.58
CA SER A 79 23.54 14.82 -1.05
C SER A 79 22.50 14.57 0.05
N TRP A 80 21.43 15.38 0.09
CA TRP A 80 20.31 15.17 1.02
C TRP A 80 19.68 13.76 0.89
N ARG A 81 19.74 13.16 -0.32
CA ARG A 81 19.31 11.78 -0.56
C ARG A 81 20.18 10.79 0.20
N THR A 82 21.50 10.96 0.20
CA THR A 82 22.42 10.12 0.97
C THR A 82 22.11 10.19 2.46
N ILE A 83 21.83 11.39 2.97
CA ILE A 83 21.48 11.60 4.38
C ILE A 83 20.15 10.92 4.72
N LEU A 84 19.14 11.03 3.85
CA LEU A 84 17.87 10.32 4.00
C LEU A 84 18.08 8.80 4.05
N ALA A 85 18.95 8.25 3.19
CA ALA A 85 19.32 6.84 3.22
C ALA A 85 19.98 6.44 4.54
N ILE A 86 20.99 7.19 4.99
CA ILE A 86 21.72 6.93 6.24
C ILE A 86 20.75 6.96 7.44
N ALA A 87 19.92 8.00 7.54
CA ALA A 87 18.95 8.13 8.62
C ALA A 87 17.92 6.99 8.62
N SER A 88 17.44 6.59 7.44
CA SER A 88 16.46 5.50 7.31
C SER A 88 17.08 4.12 7.60
N LEU A 89 18.34 3.89 7.20
CA LEU A 89 19.08 2.67 7.54
C LEU A 89 19.39 2.59 9.04
N ALA A 90 19.83 3.70 9.64
CA ALA A 90 20.08 3.77 11.08
C ALA A 90 18.79 3.52 11.88
N GLY A 91 17.67 4.11 11.43
CA GLY A 91 16.35 3.86 11.99
C GLY A 91 15.93 2.40 11.84
N LEU A 92 16.16 1.77 10.68
CA LEU A 92 15.84 0.35 10.47
C LEU A 92 16.64 -0.55 11.42
N ILE A 93 17.95 -0.34 11.52
CA ILE A 93 18.83 -1.07 12.45
C ILE A 93 18.35 -0.89 13.89
N GLY A 94 18.09 0.37 14.28
CA GLY A 94 17.56 0.70 15.60
C GLY A 94 16.22 0.03 15.87
N ALA A 95 15.33 -0.02 14.88
CA ALA A 95 14.04 -0.67 15.02
C ALA A 95 14.17 -2.16 15.31
N TYR A 96 15.04 -2.88 14.59
CA TYR A 96 15.28 -4.30 14.84
C TYR A 96 15.99 -4.57 16.17
N TYR A 97 16.91 -3.68 16.57
CA TYR A 97 17.63 -3.81 17.83
C TYR A 97 16.73 -3.56 19.04
N PHE A 98 15.99 -2.44 19.04
CA PHE A 98 15.10 -2.03 20.13
C PHE A 98 13.69 -2.60 20.03
N LYS A 99 13.37 -3.35 18.97
CA LYS A 99 12.05 -3.95 18.69
C LYS A 99 10.90 -2.94 18.61
N THR A 100 11.16 -1.75 18.08
CA THR A 100 10.20 -0.64 18.04
C THR A 100 9.48 -0.55 16.69
N ILE A 101 8.15 -0.54 16.72
CA ILE A 101 7.29 -0.54 15.53
C ILE A 101 7.29 0.81 14.83
N TYR A 102 7.19 1.92 15.58
CA TYR A 102 7.10 3.26 14.98
C TYR A 102 8.35 3.58 14.16
N VAL A 103 9.53 3.32 14.73
CA VAL A 103 10.80 3.49 14.02
C VAL A 103 10.86 2.61 12.77
N LEU A 104 10.41 1.35 12.85
CA LEU A 104 10.36 0.46 11.69
C LEU A 104 9.51 1.05 10.56
N ALA A 105 8.27 1.44 10.86
CA ALA A 105 7.34 1.96 9.87
C ALA A 105 7.90 3.18 9.15
N PHE A 106 8.39 4.17 9.90
CA PHE A 106 8.96 5.38 9.32
C PHE A 106 10.28 5.13 8.58
N SER A 107 11.09 4.18 9.04
CA SER A 107 12.35 3.82 8.35
C SER A 107 12.08 3.14 7.00
N LEU A 108 11.05 2.29 6.93
CA LEU A 108 10.64 1.69 5.65
C LEU A 108 10.10 2.73 4.68
N VAL A 109 9.24 3.65 5.15
CA VAL A 109 8.77 4.78 4.33
C VAL A 109 9.94 5.66 3.87
N GLY A 110 10.90 5.93 4.76
CA GLY A 110 12.12 6.68 4.45
C GLY A 110 12.98 6.00 3.38
N LEU A 111 13.19 4.69 3.47
CA LEU A 111 13.92 3.91 2.46
C LEU A 111 13.22 3.88 1.10
N THR A 112 11.90 3.69 1.09
CA THR A 112 11.11 3.75 -0.16
C THR A 112 11.17 5.15 -0.78
N SER A 113 11.05 6.20 0.04
CA SER A 113 11.16 7.59 -0.40
C SER A 113 12.56 7.92 -0.93
N TRP A 114 13.60 7.43 -0.25
CA TRP A 114 14.98 7.54 -0.69
C TRP A 114 15.19 6.88 -2.05
N TRP A 115 14.74 5.64 -2.22
CA TRP A 115 14.91 4.93 -3.49
C TRP A 115 14.20 5.67 -4.63
N GLY A 116 12.97 6.16 -4.41
CA GLY A 116 12.25 6.96 -5.40
C GLY A 116 12.98 8.25 -5.79
N ALA A 117 13.49 9.00 -4.80
CA ALA A 117 14.27 10.21 -5.04
C ALA A 117 15.59 9.92 -5.77
N GLN A 118 16.26 8.83 -5.41
CA GLN A 118 17.52 8.41 -6.02
C GLN A 118 17.31 7.89 -7.45
N ALA A 119 16.24 7.14 -7.70
CA ALA A 119 15.86 6.69 -9.02
C ALA A 119 15.55 7.88 -9.94
N ASN A 120 14.84 8.89 -9.43
CA ASN A 120 14.60 10.13 -10.17
C ASN A 120 15.89 10.86 -10.54
N PHE A 121 16.86 10.93 -9.62
CA PHE A 121 18.17 11.50 -9.92
C PHE A 121 18.93 10.72 -11.01
N TRP A 122 18.78 9.39 -11.07
CA TRP A 122 19.40 8.60 -12.15
C TRP A 122 18.77 8.83 -13.53
N LEU A 123 17.57 9.39 -13.57
CA LEU A 123 16.88 9.80 -14.80
C LEU A 123 17.17 11.26 -15.18
N ASP A 124 17.63 12.07 -14.23
CA ASP A 124 17.84 13.50 -14.45
C ASP A 124 18.81 13.75 -15.61
N GLY A 125 18.43 14.67 -16.50
CA GLY A 125 19.17 14.97 -17.74
C GLY A 125 19.14 13.86 -18.81
N LYS A 126 18.40 12.76 -18.62
CA LYS A 126 18.27 11.67 -19.60
C LYS A 126 16.84 11.58 -20.12
N ASN A 127 16.68 11.32 -21.41
CA ASN A 127 15.37 11.05 -22.01
C ASN A 127 14.93 9.61 -21.71
N ILE A 128 14.58 9.31 -20.46
CA ILE A 128 14.19 7.98 -19.99
C ILE A 128 12.82 8.05 -19.31
N LYS A 129 12.00 7.02 -19.54
CA LYS A 129 10.67 6.86 -18.94
C LYS A 129 10.71 6.81 -17.41
N THR A 130 9.82 7.57 -16.78
CA THR A 130 9.64 7.57 -15.32
C THR A 130 8.76 6.41 -14.84
N SER A 131 8.08 5.67 -15.74
CA SER A 131 7.31 4.47 -15.39
C SER A 131 8.15 3.38 -14.70
N ALA A 132 9.44 3.32 -14.99
CA ALA A 132 10.39 2.44 -14.31
C ALA A 132 10.56 2.73 -12.81
N ILE A 133 10.43 4.01 -12.39
CA ILE A 133 10.42 4.38 -10.97
C ILE A 133 9.17 3.80 -10.30
N PHE A 134 8.02 3.92 -10.93
CA PHE A 134 6.76 3.38 -10.41
C PHE A 134 6.80 1.86 -10.28
N ALA A 135 7.34 1.16 -11.27
CA ALA A 135 7.52 -0.29 -11.19
C ALA A 135 8.41 -0.70 -10.02
N GLY A 136 9.54 0.00 -9.79
CA GLY A 136 10.40 -0.32 -8.66
C GLY A 136 9.78 -0.03 -7.29
N LEU A 137 9.00 1.06 -7.16
CA LEU A 137 8.21 1.31 -5.95
C LEU A 137 7.17 0.21 -5.72
N ALA A 138 6.51 -0.27 -6.77
CA ALA A 138 5.57 -1.37 -6.69
C ALA A 138 6.24 -2.70 -6.30
N PHE A 139 7.45 -2.98 -6.83
CA PHE A 139 8.21 -4.16 -6.41
C PHE A 139 8.62 -4.09 -4.95
N LEU A 140 9.03 -2.92 -4.45
CA LEU A 140 9.31 -2.72 -3.02
C LEU A 140 8.06 -2.98 -2.17
N ALA A 141 6.89 -2.52 -2.60
CA ALA A 141 5.63 -2.75 -1.90
C ALA A 141 5.23 -4.24 -1.87
N LEU A 142 5.34 -4.94 -3.00
CA LEU A 142 5.12 -6.39 -3.06
C LEU A 142 6.16 -7.16 -2.25
N MET A 143 7.39 -6.66 -2.19
CA MET A 143 8.45 -7.25 -1.36
C MET A 143 8.13 -7.07 0.13
N PHE A 144 7.59 -5.92 0.54
CA PHE A 144 7.09 -5.75 1.91
C PHE A 144 5.98 -6.74 2.25
N TYR A 145 5.04 -6.99 1.32
CA TYR A 145 4.02 -8.02 1.52
C TYR A 145 4.64 -9.41 1.75
N ALA A 146 5.58 -9.83 0.89
CA ALA A 146 6.26 -11.12 1.03
C ALA A 146 7.08 -11.22 2.33
N LEU A 147 7.88 -10.18 2.65
CA LEU A 147 8.66 -10.10 3.88
C LEU A 147 7.77 -10.10 5.12
N GLY A 148 6.57 -9.51 5.05
CA GLY A 148 5.59 -9.52 6.11
C GLY A 148 5.28 -10.94 6.60
N TYR A 149 4.93 -11.83 5.68
CA TYR A 149 4.68 -13.24 6.05
C TYR A 149 5.92 -13.98 6.52
N LEU A 150 7.09 -13.68 5.96
CA LEU A 150 8.35 -14.28 6.44
C LEU A 150 8.64 -13.90 7.89
N HIS A 151 8.33 -12.67 8.30
CA HIS A 151 8.44 -12.24 9.69
C HIS A 151 7.38 -12.88 10.61
N GLU A 152 6.23 -13.29 10.07
CA GLU A 152 5.18 -13.94 10.85
C GLU A 152 5.61 -15.32 11.39
N LYS A 153 6.54 -15.99 10.68
CA LYS A 153 7.08 -17.31 11.08
C LYS A 153 7.65 -17.33 12.50
N GLN A 154 8.28 -16.23 12.94
CA GLN A 154 8.87 -16.12 14.27
C GLN A 154 7.99 -15.25 15.16
N THR A 155 7.55 -15.79 16.29
CA THR A 155 6.71 -15.08 17.27
C THR A 155 7.31 -13.74 17.72
N LYS A 156 8.65 -13.65 17.82
CA LYS A 156 9.41 -12.44 18.14
C LYS A 156 9.16 -11.29 17.15
N PHE A 157 8.92 -11.59 15.88
CA PHE A 157 8.79 -10.60 14.80
C PHE A 157 7.35 -10.46 14.28
N LYS A 158 6.37 -11.08 14.94
CA LYS A 158 4.96 -11.02 14.51
C LYS A 158 4.39 -9.59 14.46
N ARG A 159 4.85 -8.71 15.35
CA ARG A 159 4.53 -7.28 15.33
C ARG A 159 5.14 -6.55 14.12
N PHE A 160 6.31 -6.99 13.66
CA PHE A 160 6.99 -6.41 12.49
C PHE A 160 6.32 -6.87 11.21
N ALA A 161 5.91 -8.14 11.15
CA ALA A 161 5.13 -8.69 10.04
C ALA A 161 3.96 -7.79 9.66
N LEU A 162 3.20 -7.32 10.66
CA LEU A 162 2.08 -6.42 10.45
C LEU A 162 2.48 -5.10 9.77
N VAL A 163 3.60 -4.48 10.15
CA VAL A 163 4.07 -3.23 9.53
C VAL A 163 4.37 -3.45 8.06
N TYR A 164 5.13 -4.50 7.74
CA TYR A 164 5.47 -4.87 6.38
C TYR A 164 4.23 -5.20 5.54
N LEU A 165 3.29 -5.99 6.08
CA LEU A 165 2.04 -6.33 5.40
C LEU A 165 1.18 -5.09 5.14
N ILE A 166 0.96 -4.24 6.14
CA ILE A 166 0.14 -3.03 5.99
C ILE A 166 0.77 -2.07 4.98
N LEU A 167 2.07 -1.80 5.06
CA LEU A 167 2.74 -0.92 4.11
C LEU A 167 2.71 -1.48 2.68
N GLY A 168 2.93 -2.79 2.52
CA GLY A 168 2.84 -3.46 1.23
C GLY A 168 1.44 -3.37 0.63
N ILE A 169 0.42 -3.78 1.38
CA ILE A 169 -0.98 -3.75 0.95
C ILE A 169 -1.41 -2.32 0.61
N ILE A 170 -1.26 -1.35 1.53
CA ILE A 170 -1.69 0.04 1.31
C ILE A 170 -1.04 0.60 0.05
N THR A 171 0.25 0.35 -0.17
CA THR A 171 0.98 0.90 -1.32
C THR A 171 0.54 0.25 -2.63
N VAL A 172 0.36 -1.07 -2.66
CA VAL A 172 -0.12 -1.79 -3.87
C VAL A 172 -1.56 -1.40 -4.19
N THR A 173 -2.48 -1.52 -3.22
CA THR A 173 -3.89 -1.14 -3.37
C THR A 173 -3.98 0.33 -3.77
N GLY A 174 -3.25 1.23 -3.10
CA GLY A 174 -3.23 2.66 -3.41
C GLY A 174 -2.73 2.98 -4.82
N SER A 175 -1.71 2.25 -5.31
CA SER A 175 -1.18 2.41 -6.66
C SER A 175 -2.18 1.93 -7.72
N LEU A 176 -2.77 0.75 -7.53
CA LEU A 176 -3.82 0.21 -8.41
C LEU A 176 -5.05 1.12 -8.43
N PHE A 177 -5.45 1.61 -7.26
CA PHE A 177 -6.54 2.55 -7.10
C PHE A 177 -6.26 3.83 -7.88
N PHE A 178 -5.08 4.43 -7.70
CA PHE A 178 -4.66 5.63 -8.41
C PHE A 178 -4.73 5.41 -9.93
N PHE A 179 -4.10 4.36 -10.46
CA PHE A 179 -4.14 4.05 -11.90
C PHE A 179 -5.51 3.66 -12.44
N SER A 180 -6.46 3.27 -11.59
CA SER A 180 -7.84 3.04 -11.99
C SER A 180 -8.61 4.34 -12.27
N THR A 181 -8.10 5.50 -11.82
CA THR A 181 -8.75 6.81 -11.97
C THR A 181 -8.27 7.56 -13.21
N GLN A 182 -9.07 8.52 -13.69
CA GLN A 182 -8.69 9.36 -14.83
C GLN A 182 -7.37 10.12 -14.60
N PRO A 183 -7.12 10.77 -13.44
CA PRO A 183 -5.81 11.40 -13.17
C PRO A 183 -4.65 10.41 -13.21
N GLY A 184 -4.83 9.21 -12.65
CA GLY A 184 -3.78 8.19 -12.64
C GLY A 184 -3.44 7.66 -14.04
N LEU A 185 -4.44 7.47 -14.90
CA LEU A 185 -4.22 7.14 -16.31
C LEU A 185 -3.48 8.25 -17.06
N GLY A 186 -3.79 9.52 -16.77
CA GLY A 186 -3.07 10.66 -17.35
C GLY A 186 -1.60 10.66 -16.97
N VAL A 187 -1.35 10.46 -15.68
CA VAL A 187 -0.01 10.33 -15.13
C VAL A 187 0.73 9.12 -15.72
N MET A 188 0.07 7.98 -15.91
CA MET A 188 0.64 6.82 -16.60
C MET A 188 1.04 7.13 -18.05
N GLY A 189 0.19 7.84 -18.80
CA GLY A 189 0.51 8.28 -20.17
C GLY A 189 1.79 9.11 -20.21
N GLU A 190 1.91 10.11 -19.34
CA GLU A 190 3.11 10.94 -19.21
C GLU A 190 4.34 10.13 -18.81
N MET A 191 4.19 9.16 -17.90
CA MET A 191 5.31 8.32 -17.43
C MET A 191 5.87 7.37 -18.49
N THR A 192 5.08 7.05 -19.51
CA THR A 192 5.51 6.22 -20.65
C THR A 192 6.26 7.00 -21.72
N LYS A 193 6.33 8.34 -21.62
CA LYS A 193 7.10 9.17 -22.55
C LYS A 193 8.59 9.03 -22.31
N GLY A 194 9.36 9.05 -23.40
CA GLY A 194 10.82 8.99 -23.39
C GLY A 194 11.39 7.63 -23.80
N GLY A 195 12.71 7.50 -23.66
CA GLY A 195 13.46 6.30 -24.01
C GLY A 195 13.34 5.16 -22.97
N SER A 196 13.89 4.01 -23.31
CA SER A 196 13.87 2.85 -22.42
C SER A 196 14.68 3.07 -21.13
N PHE A 197 14.25 2.47 -20.02
CA PHE A 197 14.96 2.54 -18.74
C PHE A 197 16.34 1.86 -18.76
N PHE A 198 16.61 1.02 -19.77
CA PHE A 198 17.94 0.47 -20.04
C PHE A 198 19.01 1.55 -20.30
N GLY A 199 18.62 2.80 -20.61
CA GLY A 199 19.54 3.94 -20.69
C GLY A 199 20.19 4.34 -19.35
N SER A 200 19.72 3.78 -18.22
CA SER A 200 20.32 3.97 -16.91
C SER A 200 20.64 2.62 -16.28
N TRP A 201 21.92 2.25 -16.28
CA TRP A 201 22.35 0.95 -15.75
C TRP A 201 22.04 0.82 -14.25
N GLN A 202 22.11 1.92 -13.48
CA GLN A 202 21.79 1.94 -12.06
C GLN A 202 20.31 1.59 -11.81
N LEU A 203 19.41 2.22 -12.55
CA LEU A 203 17.98 1.96 -12.44
C LEU A 203 17.66 0.53 -12.88
N THR A 204 18.19 0.11 -14.04
CA THR A 204 18.03 -1.23 -14.58
C THR A 204 18.47 -2.29 -13.57
N LEU A 205 19.69 -2.18 -13.04
CA LEU A 205 20.23 -3.11 -12.07
C LEU A 205 19.37 -3.16 -10.80
N SER A 206 18.92 -2.00 -10.31
CA SER A 206 18.07 -1.94 -9.11
C SER A 206 16.73 -2.64 -9.31
N LEU A 207 16.10 -2.50 -10.48
CA LEU A 207 14.83 -3.17 -10.81
C LEU A 207 15.01 -4.68 -10.92
N PHE A 208 16.10 -5.14 -11.54
CA PHE A 208 16.41 -6.57 -11.60
C PHE A 208 16.65 -7.16 -10.20
N ILE A 209 17.38 -6.47 -9.34
CA ILE A 209 17.60 -6.91 -7.95
C ILE A 209 16.25 -7.02 -7.24
N PHE A 210 15.39 -5.99 -7.31
CA PHE A 210 14.07 -6.05 -6.68
C PHE A 210 13.21 -7.18 -7.22
N LEU A 211 13.20 -7.41 -8.53
CA LEU A 211 12.42 -8.49 -9.13
C LEU A 211 12.93 -9.87 -8.67
N ILE A 212 14.25 -10.10 -8.69
CA ILE A 212 14.86 -11.36 -8.24
C ILE A 212 14.59 -11.59 -6.75
N THR A 213 14.79 -10.57 -5.91
CA THR A 213 14.52 -10.66 -4.47
C THR A 213 13.04 -10.90 -4.20
N LEU A 214 12.13 -10.25 -4.94
CA LEU A 214 10.69 -10.45 -4.81
C LEU A 214 10.30 -11.90 -5.15
N ILE A 215 10.77 -12.43 -6.28
CA ILE A 215 10.50 -13.80 -6.70
C ILE A 215 11.07 -14.77 -5.66
N GLY A 216 12.33 -14.60 -5.26
CA GLY A 216 12.99 -15.44 -4.25
C GLY A 216 12.25 -15.44 -2.90
N ALA A 217 11.84 -14.27 -2.42
CA ALA A 217 11.10 -14.14 -1.15
C ALA A 217 9.74 -14.83 -1.21
N ASN A 218 8.99 -14.68 -2.31
CA ASN A 218 7.69 -15.34 -2.47
C ASN A 218 7.81 -16.86 -2.62
N LEU A 219 8.78 -17.35 -3.39
CA LEU A 219 9.05 -18.79 -3.52
C LEU A 219 9.45 -19.39 -2.16
N TYR A 220 10.30 -18.70 -1.40
CA TYR A 220 10.64 -19.11 -0.05
C TYR A 220 9.42 -19.11 0.88
N ALA A 221 8.56 -18.09 0.80
CA ALA A 221 7.33 -18.04 1.61
C ALA A 221 6.36 -19.19 1.28
N VAL A 222 6.19 -19.56 0.01
CA VAL A 222 5.40 -20.74 -0.40
C VAL A 222 6.05 -22.04 0.10
N ALA A 223 7.37 -22.19 -0.06
CA ALA A 223 8.09 -23.38 0.41
C ALA A 223 7.93 -23.57 1.93
N GLN A 224 7.84 -22.47 2.68
CA GLN A 224 7.56 -22.47 4.12
C GLN A 224 6.06 -22.57 4.46
N LYS A 225 5.17 -22.71 3.47
CA LYS A 225 3.71 -22.76 3.60
C LYS A 225 3.12 -21.53 4.32
N LEU A 226 3.80 -20.39 4.23
CA LEU A 226 3.37 -19.12 4.84
C LEU A 226 2.38 -18.36 3.96
N ILE A 227 2.44 -18.58 2.64
CA ILE A 227 1.51 -18.03 1.67
C ILE A 227 0.88 -19.13 0.81
N SER A 228 -0.37 -18.92 0.40
CA SER A 228 -1.05 -19.85 -0.49
C SER A 228 -0.52 -19.71 -1.93
N PRO A 229 -0.63 -20.75 -2.78
CA PRO A 229 -0.27 -20.65 -4.19
C PRO A 229 -1.05 -19.57 -4.95
N PHE A 230 -2.30 -19.29 -4.53
CA PHE A 230 -3.11 -18.23 -5.11
C PHE A 230 -2.55 -16.83 -4.79
N GLU A 231 -2.04 -16.62 -3.57
CA GLU A 231 -1.39 -15.36 -3.20
C GLU A 231 -0.07 -15.17 -3.96
N LEU A 232 0.71 -16.24 -4.16
CA LEU A 232 1.90 -16.19 -5.03
C LEU A 232 1.50 -15.77 -6.46
N MET A 233 0.50 -16.43 -7.03
CA MET A 233 0.04 -16.14 -8.39
C MET A 233 -0.44 -14.69 -8.51
N ALA A 234 -1.21 -14.18 -7.53
CA ALA A 234 -1.63 -12.79 -7.49
C ALA A 234 -0.44 -11.83 -7.42
N ALA A 235 0.54 -12.09 -6.54
CA ALA A 235 1.74 -11.26 -6.43
C ALA A 235 2.56 -11.24 -7.73
N LEU A 236 2.68 -12.38 -8.42
CA LEU A 236 3.36 -12.47 -9.72
C LEU A 236 2.59 -11.78 -10.84
N ILE A 237 1.26 -11.89 -10.88
CA ILE A 237 0.42 -11.16 -11.84
C ILE A 237 0.57 -9.65 -11.64
N LEU A 238 0.53 -9.18 -10.39
CA LEU A 238 0.74 -7.77 -10.08
C LEU A 238 2.15 -7.29 -10.43
N ALA A 239 3.18 -8.08 -10.10
CA ALA A 239 4.56 -7.79 -10.50
C ALA A 239 4.68 -7.72 -12.03
N GLY A 240 4.05 -8.66 -12.75
CA GLY A 240 3.99 -8.67 -14.21
C GLY A 240 3.28 -7.43 -14.77
N LEU A 241 2.16 -7.03 -14.18
CA LEU A 241 1.42 -5.82 -14.54
C LEU A 241 2.30 -4.57 -14.39
N PHE A 242 2.96 -4.37 -13.25
CA PHE A 242 3.85 -3.23 -13.04
C PHE A 242 5.11 -3.32 -13.91
N SER A 243 5.67 -4.51 -14.16
CA SER A 243 6.79 -4.70 -15.08
C SER A 243 6.42 -4.28 -16.50
N LEU A 244 5.22 -4.68 -16.95
CA LEU A 244 4.71 -4.32 -18.26
C LEU A 244 4.67 -2.80 -18.40
N THR A 245 4.18 -2.08 -17.38
CA THR A 245 4.11 -0.60 -17.40
C THR A 245 5.46 0.09 -17.58
N ALA A 246 6.54 -0.50 -17.05
CA ALA A 246 7.90 -0.01 -17.26
C ALA A 246 8.42 -0.25 -18.68
N LEU A 247 7.96 -1.32 -19.33
CA LEU A 247 8.43 -1.76 -20.65
C LEU A 247 7.60 -1.19 -21.81
N LEU A 248 6.38 -0.73 -21.55
CA LEU A 248 5.48 -0.24 -22.60
C LEU A 248 6.10 0.89 -23.43
N PRO A 249 5.86 0.92 -24.75
CA PRO A 249 6.14 2.11 -25.57
C PRO A 249 5.27 3.29 -25.12
N GLU A 250 5.55 4.49 -25.64
CA GLU A 250 4.75 5.68 -25.34
C GLU A 250 3.26 5.43 -25.62
N GLN A 251 2.41 5.68 -24.62
CA GLN A 251 0.96 5.44 -24.70
C GLN A 251 0.21 6.78 -24.72
N LYS A 252 -0.64 6.97 -25.72
CA LYS A 252 -1.59 8.09 -25.76
C LYS A 252 -2.86 7.67 -25.04
N MET A 253 -3.04 8.06 -23.77
CA MET A 253 -4.20 7.63 -22.96
C MET A 253 -5.48 8.43 -23.24
N PHE A 254 -5.35 9.65 -23.76
CA PHE A 254 -6.46 10.56 -24.05
C PHE A 254 -6.36 11.06 -25.48
N PHE A 255 -7.51 11.35 -26.11
CA PHE A 255 -7.50 12.07 -27.38
C PHE A 255 -6.86 13.45 -27.20
N GLN A 256 -6.00 13.87 -28.14
CA GLN A 256 -5.37 15.19 -28.18
C GLN A 256 -6.43 16.27 -28.46
N THR A 257 -7.26 16.55 -27.47
CA THR A 257 -8.14 17.71 -27.43
C THR A 257 -7.51 18.65 -26.41
N GLY A 258 -6.97 19.78 -26.90
CA GLY A 258 -6.03 20.63 -26.17
C GLY A 258 -6.57 21.16 -24.85
N ASN A 259 -6.27 20.45 -23.76
CA ASN A 259 -5.94 20.92 -22.42
C ASN A 259 -5.88 19.70 -21.48
N PHE A 260 -4.77 19.51 -20.76
CA PHE A 260 -4.58 18.44 -19.76
C PHE A 260 -5.69 18.40 -18.70
N TYR A 261 -6.36 19.55 -18.50
CA TYR A 261 -7.44 19.75 -17.54
C TYR A 261 -8.84 19.73 -18.15
N SER A 262 -9.03 19.64 -19.47
CA SER A 262 -10.35 19.39 -20.05
C SER A 262 -10.42 17.91 -20.40
N GLY A 263 -11.27 17.16 -19.70
CA GLY A 263 -11.41 15.70 -19.88
C GLY A 263 -11.69 15.31 -21.33
N GLY A 264 -10.64 15.10 -22.11
CA GLY A 264 -10.73 14.46 -23.40
C GLY A 264 -11.25 13.03 -23.22
N GLY A 265 -11.97 12.52 -24.22
CA GLY A 265 -12.34 11.11 -24.23
C GLY A 265 -11.11 10.22 -24.09
N LEU A 266 -11.29 9.05 -23.47
CA LEU A 266 -10.25 8.02 -23.44
C LEU A 266 -9.99 7.52 -24.85
N SER A 267 -8.72 7.38 -25.23
CA SER A 267 -8.35 6.65 -26.44
C SER A 267 -8.65 5.16 -26.28
N GLU A 268 -8.59 4.38 -27.37
CA GLU A 268 -8.72 2.92 -27.28
C GLU A 268 -7.73 2.29 -26.29
N THR A 269 -6.48 2.78 -26.28
CA THR A 269 -5.47 2.34 -25.33
C THR A 269 -5.79 2.79 -23.90
N GLY A 270 -6.30 4.01 -23.72
CA GLY A 270 -6.75 4.51 -22.43
C GLY A 270 -7.89 3.67 -21.84
N VAL A 271 -8.86 3.28 -22.66
CA VAL A 271 -9.97 2.39 -22.26
C VAL A 271 -9.43 1.02 -21.85
N PHE A 272 -8.49 0.46 -22.62
CA PHE A 272 -7.87 -0.83 -22.31
C PHE A 272 -7.17 -0.81 -20.94
N TRP A 273 -6.32 0.20 -20.68
CA TRP A 273 -5.63 0.32 -19.39
C TRP A 273 -6.59 0.61 -18.24
N ALA A 274 -7.60 1.45 -18.46
CA ALA A 274 -8.65 1.68 -17.47
C ALA A 274 -9.30 0.35 -17.07
N LEU A 275 -9.69 -0.48 -18.04
CA LEU A 275 -10.29 -1.78 -17.79
C LEU A 275 -9.34 -2.68 -16.99
N ILE A 276 -8.07 -2.77 -17.39
CA ILE A 276 -7.07 -3.59 -16.68
C ILE A 276 -6.95 -3.17 -15.22
N TYR A 277 -6.75 -1.88 -14.92
CA TYR A 277 -6.56 -1.44 -13.53
C TYR A 277 -7.83 -1.57 -12.69
N ASN A 278 -9.01 -1.34 -13.28
CA ASN A 278 -10.28 -1.54 -12.58
C ASN A 278 -10.50 -3.02 -12.23
N LEU A 279 -10.18 -3.95 -13.15
CA LEU A 279 -10.21 -5.38 -12.84
C LEU A 279 -9.14 -5.76 -11.82
N ALA A 280 -7.91 -5.26 -11.96
CA ALA A 280 -6.81 -5.56 -11.06
C ALA A 280 -7.12 -5.13 -9.62
N ILE A 281 -7.60 -3.91 -9.39
CA ILE A 281 -7.98 -3.45 -8.04
C ILE A 281 -9.18 -4.25 -7.51
N PHE A 282 -10.16 -4.57 -8.35
CA PHE A 282 -11.31 -5.36 -7.91
C PHE A 282 -10.90 -6.76 -7.45
N PHE A 283 -10.09 -7.47 -8.24
CA PHE A 283 -9.59 -8.80 -7.88
C PHE A 283 -8.59 -8.78 -6.73
N GLU A 284 -7.78 -7.73 -6.59
CA GLU A 284 -6.89 -7.55 -5.44
C GLU A 284 -7.69 -7.44 -4.13
N LEU A 285 -8.75 -6.62 -4.11
CA LEU A 285 -9.61 -6.47 -2.93
C LEU A 285 -10.39 -7.74 -2.58
N LEU A 286 -10.89 -8.45 -3.59
CA LEU A 286 -11.48 -9.78 -3.38
C LEU A 286 -10.46 -10.78 -2.85
N GLY A 287 -9.25 -10.77 -3.40
CA GLY A 287 -8.13 -11.60 -2.95
C GLY A 287 -7.77 -11.33 -1.50
N LEU A 288 -7.77 -10.07 -1.08
CA LEU A 288 -7.49 -9.65 0.30
C LEU A 288 -8.60 -10.12 1.26
N LEU A 289 -9.87 -9.94 0.90
CA LEU A 289 -11.01 -10.47 1.66
C LEU A 289 -10.95 -12.00 1.79
N PHE A 290 -10.67 -12.69 0.69
CA PHE A 290 -10.58 -14.14 0.64
C PHE A 290 -9.38 -14.68 1.44
N SER A 291 -8.22 -14.04 1.32
CA SER A 291 -7.02 -14.36 2.12
C SER A 291 -7.30 -14.18 3.61
N GLY A 292 -7.94 -13.06 4.00
CA GLY A 292 -8.39 -12.83 5.37
C GLY A 292 -9.36 -13.89 5.89
N TYR A 293 -10.29 -14.36 5.05
CA TYR A 293 -11.20 -15.45 5.39
C TYR A 293 -10.49 -16.79 5.58
N LEU A 294 -9.64 -17.19 4.61
CA LEU A 294 -8.88 -18.44 4.67
C LEU A 294 -7.94 -18.50 5.88
N ARG A 295 -7.27 -17.38 6.17
CA ARG A 295 -6.33 -17.25 7.30
C ARG A 295 -7.03 -16.99 8.64
N ARG A 296 -8.35 -16.75 8.63
CA ARG A 296 -9.15 -16.34 9.79
C ARG A 296 -8.64 -15.06 10.45
N GLU A 297 -8.13 -14.14 9.65
CA GLU A 297 -7.56 -12.87 10.09
C GLU A 297 -8.56 -11.74 9.92
N THR A 298 -9.24 -11.38 11.01
CA THR A 298 -10.28 -10.35 11.01
C THR A 298 -9.78 -8.99 10.50
N TRP A 299 -8.50 -8.66 10.73
CA TRP A 299 -7.94 -7.37 10.32
C TRP A 299 -7.79 -7.26 8.80
N LEU A 300 -7.40 -8.33 8.11
CA LEU A 300 -7.36 -8.39 6.64
C LEU A 300 -8.77 -8.21 6.07
N ILE A 301 -9.76 -8.95 6.59
CA ILE A 301 -11.15 -8.82 6.15
C ILE A 301 -11.65 -7.37 6.31
N ASN A 302 -11.37 -6.76 7.46
CA ASN A 302 -11.77 -5.37 7.72
C ASN A 302 -11.06 -4.37 6.78
N LEU A 303 -9.78 -4.59 6.49
CA LEU A 303 -9.00 -3.73 5.60
C LEU A 303 -9.49 -3.84 4.15
N GLY A 304 -9.74 -5.06 3.65
CA GLY A 304 -10.32 -5.29 2.32
C GLY A 304 -11.71 -4.70 2.18
N ALA A 305 -12.56 -4.85 3.21
CA ALA A 305 -13.87 -4.23 3.23
C ALA A 305 -13.75 -2.69 3.23
N LEU A 306 -12.84 -2.11 4.02
CA LEU A 306 -12.63 -0.66 4.00
C LEU A 306 -12.24 -0.17 2.59
N PHE A 307 -11.29 -0.82 1.93
CA PHE A 307 -10.86 -0.42 0.59
C PHE A 307 -11.92 -0.66 -0.49
N LEU A 308 -12.69 -1.74 -0.40
CA LEU A 308 -13.80 -2.00 -1.32
C LEU A 308 -14.88 -0.93 -1.18
N PHE A 309 -15.21 -0.53 0.06
CA PHE A 309 -16.13 0.57 0.32
C PHE A 309 -15.62 1.89 -0.28
N LEU A 310 -14.33 2.19 -0.09
CA LEU A 310 -13.69 3.38 -0.66
C LEU A 310 -13.66 3.36 -2.19
N LEU A 311 -13.40 2.19 -2.80
CA LEU A 311 -13.45 2.01 -4.26
C LEU A 311 -14.83 2.30 -4.80
N ILE A 312 -15.88 1.77 -4.16
CA ILE A 312 -17.26 2.01 -4.58
C ILE A 312 -17.60 3.50 -4.47
N ILE A 313 -17.19 4.18 -3.38
CA ILE A 313 -17.35 5.63 -3.23
C ILE A 313 -16.70 6.35 -4.40
N VAL A 314 -15.40 6.14 -4.63
CA VAL A 314 -14.67 6.91 -5.64
C VAL A 314 -15.21 6.64 -7.04
N LYS A 315 -15.50 5.37 -7.39
CA LYS A 315 -16.08 5.03 -8.69
C LYS A 315 -17.48 5.61 -8.88
N TYR A 316 -18.26 5.69 -7.81
CA TYR A 316 -19.54 6.34 -7.84
C TYR A 316 -19.40 7.84 -8.14
N PHE A 317 -18.50 8.55 -7.45
CA PHE A 317 -18.24 9.97 -7.71
C PHE A 317 -17.63 10.21 -9.10
N ASP A 318 -16.73 9.36 -9.58
CA ASP A 318 -16.13 9.45 -10.92
C ASP A 318 -17.20 9.36 -12.02
N TRP A 319 -18.13 8.41 -11.91
CA TRP A 319 -19.10 8.17 -12.97
C TRP A 319 -20.31 9.07 -12.84
N PHE A 320 -20.98 9.08 -11.69
CA PHE A 320 -22.31 9.70 -11.56
C PHE A 320 -22.29 11.23 -11.45
N PHE A 321 -21.18 11.85 -11.00
CA PHE A 321 -21.13 13.31 -10.83
C PHE A 321 -21.24 14.07 -12.15
N THR A 322 -20.89 13.41 -13.25
CA THR A 322 -20.88 14.01 -14.59
C THR A 322 -22.20 13.85 -15.35
N PHE A 323 -23.02 12.86 -15.00
CA PHE A 323 -24.22 12.48 -15.79
C PHE A 323 -25.56 12.93 -15.19
N PHE A 324 -25.64 13.21 -13.89
CA PHE A 324 -26.90 13.50 -13.20
C PHE A 324 -26.98 14.91 -12.63
N ASP A 325 -28.20 15.45 -12.56
CA ASP A 325 -28.49 16.63 -11.75
C ASP A 325 -28.03 16.41 -10.31
N LYS A 326 -27.34 17.42 -9.75
CA LYS A 326 -26.66 17.34 -8.45
C LYS A 326 -27.59 16.80 -7.34
N SER A 327 -28.86 17.19 -7.34
CA SER A 327 -29.84 16.76 -6.34
C SER A 327 -30.17 15.26 -6.43
N ILE A 328 -30.36 14.73 -7.64
CA ILE A 328 -30.64 13.31 -7.88
C ILE A 328 -29.39 12.47 -7.57
N PHE A 329 -28.22 13.00 -7.93
CA PHE A 329 -26.93 12.43 -7.58
C PHE A 329 -26.81 12.23 -6.05
N PHE A 330 -27.08 13.25 -5.24
CA PHE A 330 -26.95 13.11 -3.78
C PHE A 330 -27.91 12.07 -3.17
N ILE A 331 -29.15 12.00 -3.68
CA ILE A 331 -30.14 11.01 -3.21
C ILE A 331 -29.69 9.60 -3.59
N GLY A 332 -29.28 9.40 -4.85
CA GLY A 332 -28.76 8.11 -5.34
C GLY A 332 -27.51 7.66 -4.58
N ALA A 333 -26.60 8.60 -4.27
CA ALA A 333 -25.40 8.35 -3.50
C ALA A 333 -25.73 7.85 -2.10
N GLY A 334 -26.66 8.52 -1.43
CA GLY A 334 -27.11 8.15 -0.09
C GLY A 334 -27.67 6.73 -0.04
N ILE A 335 -28.56 6.39 -0.99
CA ILE A 335 -29.16 5.05 -1.09
C ILE A 335 -28.08 4.01 -1.39
N LEU A 336 -27.21 4.25 -2.38
CA LEU A 336 -26.15 3.32 -2.75
C LEU A 336 -25.20 3.05 -1.58
N LEU A 337 -24.71 4.11 -0.91
CA LEU A 337 -23.80 3.97 0.23
C LEU A 337 -24.45 3.22 1.39
N PHE A 338 -25.74 3.45 1.63
CA PHE A 338 -26.49 2.73 2.64
C PHE A 338 -26.62 1.24 2.31
N VAL A 339 -27.03 0.91 1.08
CA VAL A 339 -27.21 -0.48 0.63
C VAL A 339 -25.88 -1.23 0.63
N VAL A 340 -24.84 -0.66 0.01
CA VAL A 340 -23.51 -1.26 -0.05
C VAL A 340 -22.94 -1.41 1.36
N GLY A 341 -22.99 -0.36 2.19
CA GLY A 341 -22.52 -0.42 3.57
C GLY A 341 -23.24 -1.49 4.39
N TRP A 342 -24.55 -1.63 4.21
CA TRP A 342 -25.33 -2.68 4.86
C TRP A 342 -24.94 -4.09 4.40
N PHE A 343 -24.82 -4.32 3.08
CA PHE A 343 -24.39 -5.61 2.55
C PHE A 343 -22.98 -5.98 3.00
N MET A 344 -22.05 -5.03 2.99
CA MET A 344 -20.68 -5.24 3.44
C MET A 344 -20.62 -5.58 4.93
N GLU A 345 -21.37 -4.87 5.78
CA GLU A 345 -21.43 -5.18 7.21
C GLU A 345 -22.09 -6.54 7.46
N LYS A 346 -23.12 -6.91 6.70
CA LYS A 346 -23.76 -8.22 6.78
C LYS A 346 -22.79 -9.35 6.37
N GLY A 347 -22.08 -9.18 5.25
CA GLY A 347 -21.07 -10.13 4.78
C GLY A 347 -19.92 -10.28 5.76
N ARG A 348 -19.42 -9.17 6.31
CA ARG A 348 -18.39 -9.15 7.36
C ARG A 348 -18.84 -9.90 8.61
N LYS A 349 -20.06 -9.64 9.11
CA LYS A 349 -20.61 -10.34 10.28
C LYS A 349 -20.73 -11.84 10.05
N TYR A 350 -21.20 -12.26 8.87
CA TYR A 350 -21.32 -13.66 8.49
C TYR A 350 -19.96 -14.37 8.44
N MET A 351 -18.94 -13.74 7.84
CA MET A 351 -17.58 -14.30 7.81
C MET A 351 -17.00 -14.44 9.21
N ILE A 352 -17.20 -13.44 10.08
CA ILE A 352 -16.67 -13.45 11.44
C ILE A 352 -17.42 -14.43 12.36
N SER A 353 -18.74 -14.59 12.20
CA SER A 353 -19.50 -15.58 12.98
C SER A 353 -19.03 -17.00 12.69
N ASN A 354 -18.83 -17.33 11.41
CA ASN A 354 -18.36 -18.66 11.00
C ASN A 354 -16.95 -18.96 11.59
N ILE A 355 -16.08 -17.95 11.65
CA ILE A 355 -14.75 -18.08 12.29
C ILE A 355 -14.89 -18.37 13.79
N LYS A 356 -15.83 -17.71 14.48
CA LYS A 356 -16.06 -17.90 15.92
C LYS A 356 -16.69 -19.25 16.26
N GLU A 357 -17.68 -19.67 15.51
CA GLU A 357 -18.36 -20.96 15.70
C GLU A 357 -17.39 -22.14 15.53
N GLN A 358 -16.55 -22.10 14.50
CA GLN A 358 -15.49 -23.10 14.30
C GLN A 358 -14.44 -23.08 15.41
N ALA A 359 -14.08 -21.90 15.94
CA ALA A 359 -13.14 -21.80 17.06
C ALA A 359 -13.73 -22.40 18.36
N GLN A 360 -15.03 -22.27 18.59
CA GLN A 360 -15.71 -22.86 19.74
C GLN A 360 -15.83 -24.39 19.65
N GLN A 361 -16.12 -24.94 18.47
CA GLN A 361 -16.16 -26.39 18.25
C GLN A 361 -14.82 -27.09 18.50
N ILE A 362 -13.69 -26.44 18.17
CA ILE A 362 -12.34 -26.99 18.43
C ILE A 362 -11.97 -26.92 19.93
N SER A 363 -12.65 -26.04 20.70
CA SER A 363 -12.33 -25.79 22.12
C SER A 363 -13.15 -26.63 23.10
N GLN A 364 -14.17 -27.37 22.63
CA GLN A 364 -14.84 -28.39 23.42
C GLN A 364 -14.19 -29.75 23.10
N PRO A 365 -13.37 -30.32 24.00
CA PRO A 365 -13.05 -31.73 23.87
C PRO A 365 -14.37 -32.48 23.97
N HIS A 366 -14.63 -33.36 23.00
CA HIS A 366 -15.61 -34.42 23.22
C HIS A 366 -15.10 -35.26 24.40
N ASP A 367 -15.55 -34.94 25.61
CA ASP A 367 -15.58 -35.91 26.69
C ASP A 367 -16.54 -37.02 26.23
N LYS A 368 -15.95 -38.12 25.79
CA LYS A 368 -16.62 -39.41 25.62
C LYS A 368 -15.78 -40.46 26.32
#